data_AF-A0A3C1HB28-F1
#
_entry.id   AF-A0A3C1HB28-F1
#
_cell.length_a   1.000
_cell.length_b   1.000
_cell.length_c   1.000
_cell.angle_alpha   90.00
_cell.angle_beta   90.00
_cell.angle_gamma   90.00
#
_symmetry.space_group_name_H-M   'P 1'
#
loop_
_entity.id
_entity.type
_entity.pdbx_description
1 polymer ?
#
loop_
_entity_poly.entity_id
_entity_poly.type
_entity_poly.pdbx_seq_one_letter_code
_entity_poly.pdbx_strand_id
1 'polypeptide(L)'
;MDAITLRCPSCGAPAATDAPNCDHCGARLATAACPKCFHLMFQGSRFCPSCGAEGVEWKGEPASLPCPSCREPMMEGMVGRNRISQCGRCNGMWLGTE
;
A
#
# COMPACT_ATOMS: atom_id res chain seq x y z
N MET A 1 12.37 -17.55 17.49
CA MET A 1 11.13 -16.85 17.07
C MET A 1 11.26 -16.69 15.57
N ASP A 2 10.69 -17.62 14.81
CA ASP A 2 10.86 -17.69 13.36
C ASP A 2 10.20 -16.48 12.72
N ALA A 3 11.02 -15.53 12.29
CA ALA A 3 10.58 -14.41 11.48
C ALA A 3 9.96 -15.01 10.21
N ILE A 4 8.66 -14.81 10.01
CA ILE A 4 8.02 -15.06 8.72
C ILE A 4 8.76 -14.18 7.73
N THR A 5 9.71 -14.75 7.00
CA THR A 5 10.42 -14.06 5.93
C THR A 5 9.43 -13.93 4.78
N LEU A 6 8.77 -12.78 4.73
CA LEU A 6 8.06 -12.35 3.53
C LEU A 6 9.06 -12.38 2.38
N ARG A 7 8.70 -12.99 1.25
CA ARG A 7 9.51 -12.91 0.04
C ARG A 7 8.95 -11.84 -0.86
N CYS A 8 9.81 -11.02 -1.42
CA CYS A 8 9.43 -10.08 -2.45
C CYS A 8 8.78 -10.86 -3.61
N PRO A 9 7.53 -10.59 -4.00
CA PRO A 9 6.88 -11.29 -5.09
C PRO A 9 7.51 -10.99 -6.46
N SER A 10 8.26 -9.88 -6.57
CA SER A 10 8.91 -9.47 -7.81
C SER A 10 10.28 -10.13 -8.04
N CYS A 11 11.08 -10.37 -6.99
CA CYS A 11 12.44 -10.92 -7.13
C CYS A 11 12.74 -12.15 -6.26
N GLY A 12 11.83 -12.57 -5.38
CA GLY A 12 11.99 -13.73 -4.49
C GLY A 12 12.94 -13.52 -3.30
N ALA A 13 13.61 -12.37 -3.23
CA ALA A 13 14.51 -12.03 -2.13
C ALA A 13 13.73 -11.84 -0.81
N PRO A 14 14.38 -12.03 0.35
CA PRO A 14 13.80 -11.70 1.64
C PRO A 14 13.35 -10.23 1.66
N ALA A 15 12.17 -9.99 2.17
CA ALA A 15 11.57 -8.68 2.34
C ALA A 15 11.19 -8.51 3.81
N ALA A 16 11.55 -7.36 4.39
CA ALA A 16 11.01 -7.00 5.70
C ALA A 16 9.51 -6.73 5.55
N THR A 17 8.72 -7.14 6.54
CA THR A 17 7.25 -7.01 6.53
C THR A 17 6.77 -5.57 6.60
N ASP A 18 7.64 -4.67 7.06
CA ASP A 18 7.41 -3.24 7.24
C ASP A 18 8.15 -2.37 6.20
N ALA A 19 9.00 -2.97 5.36
CA ALA A 19 9.70 -2.23 4.33
C ALA A 19 8.74 -1.81 3.20
N PRO A 20 8.70 -0.52 2.80
CA PRO A 20 7.82 -0.06 1.72
C PRO A 20 8.31 -0.50 0.34
N ASN A 21 9.61 -0.79 0.22
CA ASN A 21 10.30 -1.19 -1.00
C ASN A 21 11.25 -2.35 -0.67
N CYS A 22 11.49 -3.21 -1.64
CA CYS A 22 12.45 -4.29 -1.51
C CYS A 22 13.86 -3.74 -1.60
N ASP A 23 14.69 -4.00 -0.59
CA ASP A 23 16.10 -3.57 -0.57
C ASP A 23 16.95 -4.19 -1.68
N HIS A 24 16.48 -5.29 -2.28
CA HIS A 24 17.21 -6.01 -3.33
C HIS A 24 16.90 -5.51 -4.74
N CYS A 25 15.63 -5.30 -5.09
CA CYS A 25 15.23 -4.92 -6.45
C CYS A 25 14.52 -3.57 -6.54
N GLY A 26 14.29 -2.88 -5.42
CA GLY A 26 13.57 -1.62 -5.37
C GLY A 26 12.05 -1.74 -5.58
N ALA A 27 11.54 -2.93 -5.92
CA ALA A 27 10.11 -3.15 -6.14
C ALA A 27 9.32 -2.74 -4.90
N ARG A 28 8.21 -2.03 -5.11
CA ARG A 28 7.35 -1.59 -4.03
C ARG A 28 6.71 -2.81 -3.37
N LEU A 29 7.02 -2.99 -2.10
CA LEU A 29 6.38 -3.99 -1.25
C LEU A 29 5.10 -3.43 -0.62
N ALA A 30 5.01 -2.09 -0.58
CA ALA A 30 3.86 -1.36 -0.10
C ALA A 30 2.61 -1.58 -0.95
N THR A 31 1.51 -1.54 -0.23
CA THR A 31 0.32 -2.32 -0.48
C THR A 31 -0.86 -1.42 -0.83
N ALA A 32 -1.61 -1.76 -1.87
CA ALA A 32 -2.95 -1.22 -2.07
C ALA A 32 -3.87 -1.78 -0.97
N ALA A 33 -4.67 -0.93 -0.34
CA ALA A 33 -5.68 -1.42 0.60
C ALA A 33 -6.74 -2.22 -0.17
N CYS A 34 -7.17 -3.35 0.38
CA CYS A 34 -8.32 -4.06 -0.18
C CYS A 34 -9.55 -3.16 -0.12
N PRO A 35 -10.32 -3.01 -1.23
CA PRO A 35 -11.52 -2.16 -1.24
C PRO A 35 -12.63 -2.63 -0.28
N LYS A 36 -12.57 -3.89 0.17
CA LYS A 36 -13.61 -4.51 0.99
C LYS A 36 -13.26 -4.57 2.48
N CYS A 37 -12.03 -4.99 2.82
CA CYS A 37 -11.63 -5.22 4.21
C CYS A 37 -10.43 -4.36 4.66
N PHE A 38 -9.91 -3.49 3.79
CA PHE A 38 -8.74 -2.65 4.04
C PHE A 38 -7.44 -3.40 4.40
N HIS A 39 -7.43 -4.73 4.28
CA HIS A 39 -6.19 -5.49 4.37
C HIS A 39 -5.21 -5.02 3.30
N LEU A 40 -3.95 -4.90 3.68
CA LEU A 40 -2.87 -4.47 2.81
C LEU A 40 -2.55 -5.57 1.78
N MET A 41 -2.70 -5.27 0.50
CA MET A 41 -2.44 -6.17 -0.62
C MET A 41 -1.24 -5.70 -1.45
N PHE A 42 -0.41 -6.59 -1.96
CA PHE A 42 0.66 -6.18 -2.89
C PHE A 42 0.08 -5.56 -4.16
N GLN A 43 0.76 -4.55 -4.71
CA GLN A 43 0.42 -4.03 -6.03
C GLN A 43 0.50 -5.16 -7.07
N GLY A 44 -0.55 -5.28 -7.90
CA GLY A 44 -0.69 -6.38 -8.86
C GLY A 44 -1.33 -7.65 -8.29
N SER A 45 -1.63 -7.72 -6.99
CA SER A 45 -2.42 -8.82 -6.44
C SER A 45 -3.84 -8.76 -6.99
N ARG A 46 -4.22 -9.81 -7.74
CA ARG A 46 -5.58 -9.90 -8.29
C ARG A 46 -6.63 -10.14 -7.21
N PHE A 47 -6.30 -10.84 -6.12
CA PHE A 47 -7.23 -11.14 -5.03
C PHE A 47 -6.62 -10.85 -3.67
N CYS A 48 -7.45 -10.41 -2.73
CA CYS A 48 -7.06 -10.16 -1.35
C CYS A 48 -6.74 -11.48 -0.63
N PRO A 49 -5.55 -11.63 -0.02
CA PRO A 49 -5.19 -12.85 0.70
C PRO A 49 -6.01 -13.04 2.00
N SER A 50 -6.62 -11.97 2.51
CA SER A 50 -7.41 -12.01 3.75
C SER A 50 -8.89 -12.30 3.50
N CYS A 51 -9.53 -11.65 2.52
CA CYS A 51 -10.98 -11.77 2.31
C CYS A 51 -11.40 -12.30 0.94
N GLY A 52 -10.46 -12.57 0.03
CA GLY A 52 -10.71 -13.10 -1.32
C GLY A 52 -11.33 -12.10 -2.30
N ALA A 53 -11.63 -10.86 -1.89
CA ALA A 53 -12.16 -9.84 -2.81
C ALA A 53 -11.14 -9.51 -3.91
N GLU A 54 -11.63 -9.20 -5.11
CA GLU A 54 -10.77 -8.75 -6.21
C GLU A 54 -10.07 -7.43 -5.82
N GLY A 55 -8.77 -7.38 -6.10
CA GLY A 55 -7.97 -6.17 -5.93
C GLY A 55 -8.38 -5.11 -6.92
N VAL A 56 -8.04 -3.86 -6.62
CA VAL A 56 -8.20 -2.74 -7.55
C VAL A 56 -6.85 -2.08 -7.73
N GLU A 57 -6.63 -1.53 -8.91
CA GLU A 57 -5.44 -0.75 -9.18
C GLU A 57 -5.50 0.57 -8.40
N TRP A 58 -4.48 0.86 -7.60
CA TRP A 58 -4.34 2.14 -6.90
C TRP A 58 -3.57 3.12 -7.78
N LYS A 59 -4.29 4.11 -8.31
CA LYS A 59 -3.73 5.26 -9.03
C LYS A 59 -4.25 6.52 -8.34
N GLY A 60 -3.42 7.09 -7.48
CA GLY A 60 -3.70 8.39 -6.88
C GLY A 60 -3.14 9.53 -7.72
N GLU A 61 -3.73 10.71 -7.60
CA GLU A 61 -3.23 11.97 -8.12
C GLU A 61 -2.66 12.81 -6.96
N PRO A 62 -1.62 13.63 -7.17
CA PRO A 62 -1.10 14.48 -6.11
C PRO A 62 -2.16 15.44 -5.59
N ALA A 63 -2.33 15.49 -4.27
CA ALA A 63 -3.24 16.39 -3.57
C ALA A 63 -2.47 17.40 -2.72
N SER A 64 -3.13 18.51 -2.39
CA SER A 64 -2.54 19.62 -1.63
C SER A 64 -2.26 19.28 -0.15
N LEU A 65 -2.88 18.22 0.38
CA LEU A 65 -2.75 17.86 1.78
C LEU A 65 -1.35 17.28 2.05
N PRO A 66 -0.57 17.82 2.99
CA PRO A 66 0.72 17.25 3.35
C PRO A 66 0.55 16.03 4.26
N CYS A 67 1.41 15.03 4.10
CA CYS A 67 1.47 13.89 5.01
C CYS A 67 1.86 14.36 6.43
N PRO A 68 1.11 14.00 7.48
CA PRO A 68 1.43 14.42 8.86
C PRO A 68 2.77 13.90 9.38
N SER A 69 3.23 12.76 8.87
CA SER A 69 4.51 12.15 9.27
C SER A 69 5.69 12.69 8.46
N CYS A 70 5.55 12.77 7.13
CA CYS A 70 6.68 13.05 6.23
C CYS A 70 6.63 14.40 5.52
N ARG A 71 5.52 15.13 5.63
CA ARG A 71 5.22 16.43 5.00
C ARG A 71 5.20 16.47 3.47
N GLU A 72 5.48 15.36 2.79
CA GLU A 72 5.28 15.23 1.34
C GLU A 72 3.80 15.38 0.95
N PRO A 73 3.50 15.88 -0.26
CA PRO A 73 2.15 15.87 -0.81
C PRO A 73 1.55 14.46 -0.77
N MET A 74 0.32 14.36 -0.28
CA MET A 74 -0.42 13.10 -0.30
C MET A 74 -0.94 12.81 -1.71
N MET A 75 -1.12 11.53 -2.00
CA MET A 75 -1.81 11.06 -3.21
C MET A 75 -3.26 10.78 -2.84
N GLU A 76 -4.19 11.17 -3.69
CA GLU A 76 -5.62 10.96 -3.50
C GLU A 76 -6.21 10.20 -4.68
N GLY A 77 -7.08 9.24 -4.39
CA GLY A 77 -7.67 8.40 -5.41
C GLY A 77 -8.74 7.48 -4.85
N MET A 78 -9.28 6.62 -5.72
CA MET A 78 -10.34 5.67 -5.37
C MET A 78 -9.78 4.26 -5.22
N VAL A 79 -10.21 3.57 -4.18
CA VAL A 79 -10.06 2.12 -4.02
C VAL A 79 -11.46 1.53 -3.93
N GLY A 80 -11.95 1.01 -5.05
CA GLY A 80 -13.36 0.65 -5.21
C GLY A 80 -14.24 1.89 -5.15
N ARG A 81 -15.04 2.02 -4.08
CA ARG A 81 -15.92 3.18 -3.84
C ARG A 81 -15.41 4.11 -2.74
N ASN A 82 -14.28 3.78 -2.12
CA ASN A 82 -13.72 4.57 -1.03
C ASN A 82 -12.69 5.53 -1.59
N ARG A 83 -12.83 6.81 -1.25
CA ARG A 83 -11.79 7.80 -1.47
C ARG A 83 -10.74 7.63 -0.40
N ILE A 84 -9.48 7.53 -0.82
CA ILE A 84 -8.35 7.32 0.08
C ILE A 84 -7.33 8.43 -0.15
N SER A 85 -6.74 8.92 0.94
CA SER A 85 -5.55 9.76 0.90
C SER A 85 -4.37 8.93 1.41
N GLN A 86 -3.37 8.68 0.57
CA GLN A 86 -2.18 7.91 0.94
C GLN A 86 -0.91 8.67 0.60
N CYS A 87 0.05 8.74 1.52
CA CYS A 87 1.34 9.35 1.23
C CYS A 87 2.13 8.51 0.21
N GLY A 88 2.57 9.13 -0.90
CA GLY A 88 3.39 8.45 -1.91
C GLY A 88 4.78 8.02 -1.42
N ARG A 89 5.27 8.61 -0.31
CA ARG A 89 6.57 8.32 0.31
C ARG A 89 6.49 7.26 1.41
N CYS A 90 5.76 7.52 2.49
CA CYS A 90 5.70 6.61 3.65
C CYS A 90 4.52 5.65 3.64
N ASN A 91 3.59 5.77 2.68
CA ASN A 91 2.39 4.94 2.55
C ASN A 91 1.36 5.09 3.68
N GLY A 92 1.55 6.06 4.58
CA GLY A 92 0.56 6.39 5.59
C GLY A 92 -0.78 6.73 4.93
N MET A 93 -1.83 6.02 5.33
CA MET A 93 -3.19 6.29 4.92
C MET A 93 -3.80 7.29 5.91
N TRP A 94 -4.27 8.42 5.41
CA TRP A 94 -4.97 9.41 6.21
C TRP A 94 -6.47 9.23 6.01
N LEU A 95 -7.19 9.15 7.13
CA LEU A 95 -8.64 9.18 7.15
C LEU A 95 -9.02 10.56 7.67
N GLY A 96 -9.66 11.37 6.83
CA GLY A 96 -10.22 12.64 7.28
C GLY A 96 -11.34 12.38 8.28
N THR A 97 -11.45 13.23 9.29
CA THR A 97 -12.67 13.36 10.08
C THR A 97 -13.52 14.42 9.39
N GLU A 98 -14.64 14.01 8.81
CA GLU A 98 -15.75 14.92 8.50
C GLU A 98 -16.41 15.45 9.79
#